data_AF-A0AA40EEY9-F1
#
_entry.id   AF-A0AA40EEY9-F1
#
_cell.length_a   1.000
_cell.length_b   1.000
_cell.length_c   1.000
_cell.angle_alpha   90.00
_cell.angle_beta   90.00
_cell.angle_gamma   90.00
#
_symmetry.space_group_name_H-M   'P 1'
#
loop_
_entity.id
_entity.type
_entity.pdbx_description
1 polymer ?
#
loop_
_entity_poly.entity_id
_entity_poly.type
_entity_poly.pdbx_seq_one_letter_code
_entity_poly.pdbx_strand_id
1 'polypeptide(L)'
;MFPASQIGTQDTWTKLHHLSTTDYLTYEGGKFSKSRGIGVFGDSAHETEVASDIWRFYLLYCGPETGDTKFTWDGFISADNNLLLKTLGNFVNRVLKFINSRYHSIVPDWAEHHESSFDAFKEDVNQLLAQYTRELDAVKLRAGLFIFLAG
;
A
#
# COMPACT_ATOMS: atom_id res chain seq x y z
N MET A 1 11.83 -2.89 28.81
CA MET A 1 12.55 -1.78 29.44
C MET A 1 11.67 -0.54 29.57
N PHE A 2 11.24 0.09 28.48
CA PHE A 2 10.49 1.35 28.55
C PHE A 2 9.20 1.31 29.40
N PRO A 3 8.30 0.31 29.29
CA PRO A 3 7.11 0.25 30.15
C PRO A 3 7.44 0.07 31.64
N ALA A 4 8.49 -0.67 31.96
CA ALA A 4 8.93 -0.86 33.34
C ALA A 4 9.46 0.46 33.92
N SER A 5 10.21 1.25 33.14
CA SER A 5 10.64 2.59 33.53
C SER A 5 9.46 3.53 33.80
N GLN A 6 8.43 3.52 32.95
CA GLN A 6 7.21 4.32 33.17
C GLN A 6 6.50 3.93 34.47
N ILE A 7 6.32 2.63 34.72
CA ILE A 7 5.70 2.13 35.95
C ILE A 7 6.52 2.53 37.18
N GLY A 8 7.85 2.49 37.09
CA GLY A 8 8.75 2.83 38.20
C GLY A 8 8.69 4.28 38.66
N THR A 9 8.24 5.22 37.81
CA THR A 9 8.09 6.63 38.19
C THR A 9 6.90 6.89 39.12
N GLN A 10 5.91 5.98 39.16
CA GLN A 10 4.62 6.16 39.84
C GLN A 10 3.75 7.32 39.29
N ASP A 11 4.17 7.98 38.21
CA ASP A 11 3.38 9.01 37.54
C ASP A 11 2.35 8.41 36.57
N THR A 12 1.38 9.25 36.18
CA THR A 12 0.35 8.86 35.21
C THR A 12 0.84 9.10 33.77
N TRP A 13 1.51 8.11 33.20
CA TRP A 13 1.94 8.12 31.80
C TRP A 13 0.90 7.49 30.87
N THR A 14 0.76 8.04 29.65
CA THR A 14 0.15 7.30 28.53
C THR A 14 1.00 6.08 28.21
N LYS A 15 0.35 4.91 28.20
CA LYS A 15 1.02 3.62 27.97
C LYS A 15 0.82 3.16 26.53
N LEU A 16 1.69 2.27 26.09
CA LEU A 16 1.52 1.59 24.81
C LEU A 16 0.26 0.71 24.85
N HIS A 17 -0.67 0.94 23.92
CA HIS A 17 -1.89 0.15 23.79
C HIS A 17 -1.73 -1.01 22.82
N HIS A 18 -1.03 -0.77 21.71
CA HIS A 18 -0.77 -1.75 20.66
C HIS A 18 0.68 -1.63 20.20
N LEU A 19 1.39 -2.76 20.13
CA LEU A 19 2.73 -2.84 19.56
C LEU A 19 2.62 -3.49 18.19
N SER A 20 2.93 -2.75 17.13
CA SER A 20 3.10 -3.30 15.79
C SER A 20 4.59 -3.47 15.52
N THR A 21 4.97 -4.68 15.09
CA THR A 21 6.36 -5.04 14.78
C THR A 21 6.42 -5.68 13.41
N THR A 22 7.51 -5.45 12.71
CA THR A 22 7.81 -6.11 11.44
C THR A 22 9.09 -6.93 11.58
N ASP A 23 9.19 -7.99 10.79
CA ASP A 23 10.42 -8.75 10.61
C ASP A 23 11.39 -8.03 9.65
N TYR A 24 12.45 -8.70 9.19
CA TYR A 24 13.49 -8.04 8.41
C TYR A 24 13.19 -8.02 6.91
N LEU A 25 13.47 -6.88 6.28
CA LEU A 25 13.61 -6.78 4.83
C LEU A 25 15.07 -7.01 4.44
N THR A 26 15.31 -8.02 3.62
CA THR A 26 16.61 -8.31 2.99
C THR A 26 16.69 -7.70 1.59
N TYR A 27 17.89 -7.59 1.03
CA TYR A 27 18.13 -7.03 -0.29
C TYR A 27 18.76 -8.10 -1.18
N GLU A 28 18.04 -8.48 -2.24
CA GLU A 28 18.43 -9.57 -3.13
C GLU A 28 18.79 -10.83 -2.32
N GLY A 29 19.89 -11.51 -2.64
CA GLY A 29 20.32 -12.72 -1.92
C GLY A 29 20.86 -12.50 -0.49
N GLY A 30 20.81 -11.30 0.08
CA GLY A 30 21.50 -11.04 1.35
C GLY A 30 21.04 -9.81 2.14
N LYS A 31 21.87 -9.39 3.10
CA LYS A 31 21.58 -8.22 3.95
C LYS A 31 22.08 -6.93 3.30
N PHE A 32 21.38 -5.84 3.56
CA PHE A 32 21.89 -4.49 3.30
C PHE A 32 23.26 -4.29 3.95
N SER A 33 24.19 -3.61 3.25
CA SER A 33 25.53 -3.33 3.75
C SER A 33 26.10 -2.05 3.17
N LYS A 34 26.14 -0.99 3.99
CA LYS A 34 26.67 0.32 3.55
C LYS A 34 28.17 0.24 3.21
N SER A 35 28.96 -0.50 4.00
CA SER A 35 30.39 -0.67 3.76
C SER A 35 30.73 -1.46 2.49
N ARG A 36 29.83 -2.36 2.05
CA ARG A 36 30.00 -3.11 0.80
C ARG A 36 29.21 -2.54 -0.38
N GLY A 37 28.50 -1.42 -0.20
CA GLY A 37 27.64 -0.84 -1.22
C GLY A 37 26.49 -1.75 -1.66
N ILE A 38 25.97 -2.60 -0.77
CA ILE A 38 24.88 -3.54 -1.08
C ILE A 38 23.55 -2.97 -0.57
N GLY A 39 22.66 -2.65 -1.50
CA GLY A 39 21.33 -2.12 -1.20
C GLY A 39 21.12 -0.67 -1.62
N VAL A 40 19.86 -0.26 -1.68
CA VAL A 40 19.47 1.14 -1.84
C VAL A 40 19.19 1.72 -0.46
N PHE A 41 19.81 2.86 -0.16
CA PHE A 41 19.65 3.55 1.13
C PHE A 41 18.83 4.82 0.95
N GLY A 42 18.20 5.30 2.04
CA GLY A 42 17.28 6.44 1.97
C GLY A 42 17.92 7.72 1.40
N ASP A 43 19.22 7.91 1.62
CA ASP A 43 20.01 9.00 1.05
C ASP A 43 20.25 8.84 -0.47
N SER A 44 20.32 7.61 -0.99
CA SER A 44 20.61 7.34 -2.41
C SER A 44 19.36 6.99 -3.25
N ALA A 45 18.19 6.78 -2.64
CA ALA A 45 16.99 6.38 -3.37
C ALA A 45 16.57 7.39 -4.44
N HIS A 46 16.76 8.68 -4.18
CA HIS A 46 16.46 9.76 -5.13
C HIS A 46 17.33 9.73 -6.40
N GLU A 47 18.54 9.17 -6.32
CA GLU A 47 19.47 9.04 -7.45
C GLU A 47 18.97 8.05 -8.51
N THR A 48 18.01 7.19 -8.15
CA THR A 48 17.41 6.22 -9.08
C THR A 48 16.41 6.84 -10.05
N GLU A 49 16.03 8.12 -9.84
CA GLU A 49 14.97 8.82 -10.58
C GLU A 49 13.58 8.16 -10.49
N VAL A 50 13.44 7.12 -9.68
CA VAL A 50 12.17 6.46 -9.42
C VAL A 50 11.36 7.27 -8.42
N ALA A 51 10.09 7.54 -8.76
CA ALA A 51 9.18 8.29 -7.90
C ALA A 51 9.01 7.61 -6.53
N SER A 52 8.94 8.41 -5.46
CA SER A 52 8.81 7.92 -4.08
C SER A 52 7.62 7.00 -3.87
N ASP A 53 6.52 7.23 -4.59
CA ASP A 53 5.30 6.43 -4.43
C ASP A 53 5.45 5.01 -4.96
N ILE A 54 6.33 4.77 -5.94
CA ILE A 54 6.63 3.42 -6.43
C ILE A 54 7.43 2.66 -5.36
N TRP A 55 8.37 3.33 -4.68
CA TRP A 55 9.06 2.79 -3.51
C TRP A 55 8.10 2.45 -2.38
N ARG A 56 7.23 3.39 -2.00
CA ARG A 56 6.24 3.20 -0.94
C ARG A 56 5.32 2.03 -1.25
N PHE A 57 4.81 1.97 -2.48
CA PHE A 57 3.95 0.89 -2.94
C PHE A 57 4.66 -0.46 -2.81
N TYR A 58 5.85 -0.60 -3.38
CA TYR A 58 6.52 -1.90 -3.39
C TYR A 58 6.95 -2.35 -1.98
N LEU A 59 7.45 -1.43 -1.14
CA LEU A 59 7.85 -1.76 0.23
C LEU A 59 6.66 -2.15 1.12
N LEU A 60 5.47 -1.60 0.88
CA LEU A 60 4.24 -2.06 1.53
C LEU A 60 3.77 -3.40 0.97
N TYR A 61 3.88 -3.59 -0.35
CA TYR A 61 3.52 -4.83 -1.03
C TYR A 61 4.34 -6.04 -0.57
N CYS A 62 5.65 -5.87 -0.39
CA CYS A 62 6.56 -6.89 0.12
C CYS A 62 6.92 -6.70 1.60
N GLY A 63 6.10 -5.96 2.36
CA GLY A 63 6.36 -5.67 3.77
C GLY A 63 6.51 -6.95 4.63
N PRO A 64 7.50 -7.00 5.54
CA PRO A 64 7.75 -8.15 6.41
C PRO A 64 6.79 -8.19 7.62
N GLU A 65 5.49 -8.30 7.38
CA GLU A 65 4.47 -8.31 8.46
C GLU A 65 4.34 -9.66 9.18
N THR A 66 4.64 -10.78 8.50
CA THR A 66 4.44 -12.14 9.04
C THR A 66 5.70 -13.01 8.92
N GLY A 67 6.84 -12.40 8.63
CA GLY A 67 8.10 -13.08 8.37
C GLY A 67 9.05 -12.20 7.56
N ASP A 68 10.32 -12.61 7.54
CA ASP A 68 11.34 -11.94 6.73
C ASP A 68 10.92 -11.91 5.25
N THR A 69 11.18 -10.77 4.60
CA THR A 69 10.92 -10.57 3.17
C THR A 69 12.19 -10.13 2.46
N LYS A 70 12.11 -10.09 1.14
CA LYS A 70 13.23 -9.75 0.28
C LYS A 70 12.80 -8.72 -0.74
N PHE A 71 13.53 -7.61 -0.79
CA PHE A 71 13.51 -6.71 -1.92
C PHE A 71 14.26 -7.34 -3.10
N THR A 72 13.64 -7.39 -4.27
CA THR A 72 14.33 -7.71 -5.53
C THR A 72 13.97 -6.69 -6.60
N TRP A 73 14.93 -6.32 -7.45
CA TRP A 73 14.65 -5.43 -8.58
C TRP A 73 13.65 -6.04 -9.56
N ASP A 74 13.76 -7.33 -9.84
CA ASP A 74 12.79 -8.04 -10.68
C ASP A 74 11.37 -7.96 -10.10
N GLY A 75 11.25 -8.10 -8.77
CA GLY A 75 9.98 -7.97 -8.08
C GLY A 75 9.44 -6.54 -8.11
N PHE A 76 10.32 -5.56 -7.90
CA PHE A 76 10.01 -4.13 -7.95
C PHE A 76 9.44 -3.73 -9.31
N ILE A 77 10.16 -4.06 -10.38
CA ILE A 77 9.79 -3.75 -11.77
C ILE A 77 8.52 -4.52 -12.16
N SER A 78 8.39 -5.78 -11.75
CA SER A 78 7.19 -6.57 -12.04
C SER A 78 5.95 -6.03 -11.33
N ALA A 79 6.07 -5.61 -10.07
CA ALA A 79 4.97 -5.04 -9.31
C ALA A 79 4.51 -3.70 -9.89
N ASP A 80 5.44 -2.81 -10.25
CA ASP A 80 5.13 -1.55 -10.92
C ASP A 80 4.39 -1.80 -12.26
N ASN A 81 4.96 -2.63 -13.13
CA ASN A 81 4.37 -2.88 -14.44
C ASN A 81 3.01 -3.57 -14.38
N ASN A 82 2.85 -4.55 -13.51
CA ASN A 82 1.65 -5.39 -13.51
C ASN A 82 0.53 -4.83 -12.62
N LEU A 83 0.87 -4.21 -11.49
CA LEU A 83 -0.13 -3.73 -10.52
C LEU A 83 -0.40 -2.23 -10.70
N LEU A 84 0.64 -1.40 -10.81
CA LEU A 84 0.46 0.03 -10.97
C LEU A 84 0.11 0.41 -12.41
N LEU A 85 0.90 -0.01 -13.40
CA LEU A 85 0.68 0.41 -14.78
C LEU A 85 -0.52 -0.30 -15.44
N LYS A 86 -0.53 -1.64 -15.44
CA LYS A 86 -1.55 -2.43 -16.18
C LYS A 86 -2.91 -2.51 -15.49
N THR A 87 -2.95 -2.47 -14.16
CA THR A 87 -4.20 -2.55 -13.39
C THR A 87 -4.69 -1.16 -13.01
N LEU A 88 -4.09 -0.54 -11.98
CA LEU A 88 -4.60 0.72 -11.41
C LEU A 88 -4.56 1.87 -12.43
N GLY A 89 -3.39 2.11 -13.02
CA GLY A 89 -3.15 3.19 -13.97
C GLY A 89 -4.00 3.05 -15.22
N ASN A 90 -4.14 1.84 -15.76
CA ASN A 90 -5.01 1.57 -16.90
C ASN A 90 -6.49 1.82 -16.57
N PHE A 91 -6.98 1.38 -15.41
CA PHE A 91 -8.34 1.64 -14.96
C PHE A 91 -8.61 3.15 -14.87
N VAL A 92 -7.79 3.88 -14.11
CA VAL A 92 -7.92 5.34 -13.94
C VAL A 92 -7.85 6.05 -15.29
N ASN A 93 -6.89 5.69 -16.16
CA ASN A 93 -6.75 6.30 -17.48
C ASN A 93 -7.98 6.06 -18.37
N ARG A 94 -8.56 4.85 -18.35
CA ARG A 94 -9.77 4.54 -19.11
C ARG A 94 -10.96 5.37 -18.63
N VAL A 95 -11.17 5.45 -17.32
CA VAL A 95 -12.26 6.24 -16.73
C VAL A 95 -12.09 7.72 -17.10
N LEU A 96 -10.90 8.29 -16.91
CA LEU A 96 -10.64 9.70 -17.23
C LEU A 96 -10.78 10.02 -18.71
N LYS A 97 -10.25 9.17 -19.61
CA LYS A 97 -10.43 9.33 -21.06
C LYS A 97 -11.89 9.24 -21.48
N PHE A 98 -12.65 8.35 -20.86
CA PHE A 98 -14.08 8.21 -21.13
C PHE A 98 -14.85 9.48 -20.71
N ILE A 99 -14.63 9.98 -19.48
CA ILE A 99 -15.26 11.21 -18.99
C ILE A 99 -14.85 12.42 -19.86
N ASN A 100 -13.56 12.54 -20.20
CA ASN A 100 -13.07 13.62 -21.06
C ASN A 100 -13.72 13.61 -22.45
N SER A 101 -13.76 12.44 -23.10
CA SER A 101 -14.24 12.31 -24.48
C SER A 101 -15.76 12.31 -24.62
N ARG A 102 -16.50 11.81 -23.63
CA ARG A 102 -17.96 11.63 -23.71
C ARG A 102 -18.75 12.65 -22.92
N TYR A 103 -18.14 13.23 -21.89
CA TYR A 103 -18.84 14.13 -20.96
C TYR A 103 -18.09 15.46 -20.74
N HIS A 104 -17.16 15.80 -21.64
CA HIS A 104 -16.40 17.08 -21.59
C HIS A 104 -15.72 17.33 -20.23
N SER A 105 -15.18 16.28 -19.62
CA SER A 105 -14.55 16.33 -18.29
C SER A 105 -15.51 16.67 -17.14
N ILE A 106 -16.83 16.58 -17.35
CA ILE A 106 -17.85 16.77 -16.32
C ILE A 106 -18.37 15.40 -15.91
N VAL A 107 -18.45 15.14 -14.61
CA VAL A 107 -19.07 13.90 -14.11
C VAL A 107 -20.55 13.95 -14.44
N PRO A 108 -21.09 12.98 -15.20
CA PRO A 108 -22.50 12.99 -15.58
C PRO A 108 -23.42 12.80 -14.37
N ASP A 109 -24.62 13.37 -14.45
CA ASP A 109 -25.69 13.02 -13.52
C ASP A 109 -26.11 11.56 -13.78
N TRP A 110 -26.20 10.78 -12.70
CA TRP A 110 -26.52 9.35 -12.75
C TRP A 110 -27.88 9.05 -12.14
N ALA A 111 -28.62 10.08 -11.66
CA ALA A 111 -29.90 9.92 -10.99
C ALA A 111 -30.99 9.24 -11.86
N GLU A 112 -30.89 9.36 -13.18
CA GLU A 112 -31.87 8.80 -14.13
C GLU A 112 -31.42 7.46 -14.76
N HIS A 113 -30.18 7.02 -14.49
CA HIS A 113 -29.60 5.81 -15.08
C HIS A 113 -29.35 4.76 -13.99
N HIS A 114 -30.42 4.06 -13.62
CA HIS A 114 -30.35 2.94 -12.70
C HIS A 114 -30.36 1.60 -13.46
N GLU A 115 -29.26 0.87 -13.40
CA GLU A 115 -29.19 -0.54 -13.79
C GLU A 115 -29.17 -1.40 -12.52
N SER A 116 -29.98 -2.46 -12.46
CA SER A 116 -30.05 -3.32 -11.28
C SER A 116 -28.72 -4.02 -10.95
N SER A 117 -27.84 -4.18 -11.95
CA SER A 117 -26.47 -4.67 -11.78
C SER A 117 -25.59 -3.71 -10.97
N PHE A 118 -25.90 -2.41 -10.98
CA PHE A 118 -25.12 -1.39 -10.28
C PHE A 118 -25.26 -1.50 -8.76
N ASP A 119 -26.43 -1.88 -8.25
CA ASP A 119 -26.62 -2.07 -6.80
C ASP A 119 -25.74 -3.19 -6.26
N ALA A 120 -25.67 -4.31 -6.98
CA ALA A 120 -24.79 -5.42 -6.62
C ALA A 120 -23.32 -4.98 -6.64
N PHE A 121 -22.88 -4.30 -7.71
CA PHE A 121 -21.51 -3.77 -7.81
C PHE A 121 -21.18 -2.77 -6.68
N LYS A 122 -22.10 -1.86 -6.37
CA LYS A 122 -21.94 -0.90 -5.27
C LYS A 122 -21.81 -1.59 -3.92
N GLU A 123 -22.62 -2.61 -3.68
CA GLU A 123 -22.54 -3.42 -2.46
C GLU A 123 -21.18 -4.13 -2.37
N ASP A 124 -20.71 -4.75 -3.46
CA ASP A 124 -19.40 -5.40 -3.52
C ASP A 124 -18.26 -4.40 -3.20
N VAL A 125 -18.29 -3.20 -3.80
CA VAL A 125 -17.30 -2.13 -3.52
C VAL A 125 -17.35 -1.69 -2.05
N ASN A 126 -18.55 -1.52 -1.48
CA ASN A 126 -18.69 -1.14 -0.07
C ASN A 126 -18.18 -2.23 0.88
N GLN A 127 -18.39 -3.50 0.55
CA GLN A 127 -17.86 -4.62 1.33
C GLN A 127 -16.32 -4.66 1.29
N LEU A 128 -15.73 -4.48 0.10
CA LEU A 128 -14.27 -4.35 -0.05
C LEU A 128 -13.72 -3.16 0.73
N LEU A 129 -14.37 -2.00 0.68
CA LEU A 129 -13.96 -0.81 1.43
C LEU A 129 -14.03 -1.03 2.95
N ALA A 130 -15.09 -1.69 3.43
CA ALA A 130 -15.23 -2.03 4.83
C ALA A 130 -14.14 -3.02 5.29
N GLN A 131 -13.81 -4.01 4.45
CA GLN A 131 -12.74 -4.95 4.72
C GLN A 131 -11.36 -4.26 4.71
N TYR A 132 -11.08 -3.43 3.71
CA TYR A 132 -9.87 -2.61 3.63
C TYR A 132 -9.65 -1.79 4.90
N THR A 133 -10.69 -1.06 5.33
CA THR A 133 -10.65 -0.23 6.54
C THR A 133 -10.35 -1.07 7.78
N ARG A 134 -11.01 -2.22 7.92
CA ARG A 134 -10.79 -3.15 9.04
C ARG A 134 -9.35 -3.66 9.11
N GLU A 135 -8.75 -4.02 7.97
CA GLU A 135 -7.36 -4.48 7.95
C GLU A 135 -6.39 -3.34 8.28
N LEU A 136 -6.66 -2.12 7.82
CA LEU A 136 -5.83 -0.95 8.17
C LEU A 136 -5.92 -0.55 9.64
N ASP A 137 -7.12 -0.59 10.24
CA ASP A 137 -7.32 -0.35 11.68
C ASP A 137 -6.57 -1.38 12.53
N ALA A 138 -6.43 -2.61 12.01
CA ALA A 138 -5.63 -3.67 12.60
C ALA A 138 -4.13 -3.59 12.25
N VAL A 139 -3.69 -2.55 11.53
CA VAL A 139 -2.31 -2.31 11.10
C VAL A 139 -1.77 -3.44 10.20
N LYS A 140 -2.64 -4.08 9.40
CA LYS A 140 -2.28 -5.09 8.40
C LYS A 140 -2.24 -4.43 7.02
N LEU A 141 -1.19 -3.65 6.79
CA LEU A 141 -1.07 -2.79 5.62
C LEU A 141 -1.02 -3.60 4.32
N ARG A 142 -0.32 -4.73 4.33
CA ARG A 142 -0.20 -5.62 3.18
C ARG A 142 -1.53 -6.27 2.80
N ALA A 143 -2.32 -6.68 3.80
CA ALA A 143 -3.67 -7.20 3.56
C ALA A 143 -4.59 -6.13 2.98
N GLY A 144 -4.58 -4.92 3.54
CA GLY A 144 -5.30 -3.77 2.99
C GLY A 144 -4.92 -3.49 1.53
N LEU A 145 -3.62 -3.48 1.22
CA LEU A 145 -3.16 -3.27 -0.16
C LEU A 145 -3.66 -4.36 -1.12
N PHE A 146 -3.68 -5.63 -0.72
CA PHE A 146 -4.21 -6.69 -1.57
C PHE A 146 -5.72 -6.56 -1.81
N ILE A 147 -6.50 -6.17 -0.80
CA ILE A 147 -7.95 -5.91 -0.97
C ILE A 147 -8.16 -4.77 -1.97
N PHE A 148 -7.39 -3.69 -1.84
CA PHE A 148 -7.46 -2.55 -2.77
C PHE A 148 -7.13 -2.94 -4.22
N LEU A 149 -6.20 -3.86 -4.44
CA LEU A 149 -5.80 -4.31 -5.78
C LEU A 149 -6.67 -5.43 -6.35
N ALA A 150 -7.47 -6.11 -5.51
CA ALA A 150 -8.30 -7.25 -5.91
C ALA A 150 -9.70 -6.87 -6.39
N GLY A 151 -10.17 -5.65 -6.06
CA GLY A 151 -11.39 -5.05 -6.62
C GLY A 151 -11.15 -4.40 -7.97
#